data_AF-A0A4Y5V2A6-F1
#
_entry.id   AF-A0A4Y5V2A6-F1
#
_cell.length_a   1.000
_cell.length_b   1.000
_cell.length_c   1.000
_cell.angle_alpha   90.00
_cell.angle_beta   90.00
_cell.angle_gamma   90.00
#
_symmetry.space_group_name_H-M   'P 1'
#
loop_
_entity.id
_entity.type
_entity.pdbx_description
1 polymer ?
#
loop_
_entity_poly.entity_id
_entity_poly.type
_entity_poly.pdbx_seq_one_letter_code
_entity_poly.pdbx_strand_id
1 'polypeptide(L)'
;NGYHQIAFSRGNKGFLAINNENHALDQNLNTGLPEGTYCDVISGNKDGNQCTGRSVAVSSSGHAQIFVDNVWEDPMIAIHVEAKL
;
A
#
# COMPACT_ATOMS: atom_id res chain seq x y z
N ASN A 1 3.05 -15.14 3.94
CA ASN A 1 2.29 -16.40 4.07
C ASN A 1 3.12 -17.66 3.77
N GLY A 2 4.40 -17.56 3.35
CA GLY A 2 5.18 -18.72 2.89
C GLY A 2 4.99 -19.05 1.40
N TYR A 3 4.21 -18.22 0.70
CA TYR A 3 3.89 -18.28 -0.73
C TYR A 3 4.39 -17.00 -1.44
N HIS A 4 3.66 -16.47 -2.42
CA HIS A 4 4.12 -15.39 -3.31
C HIS A 4 3.47 -14.03 -3.04
N GLN A 5 3.00 -13.82 -1.81
CA GLN A 5 2.63 -12.51 -1.28
C GLN A 5 3.69 -12.01 -0.30
N ILE A 6 4.25 -10.85 -0.60
CA ILE A 6 5.26 -10.20 0.25
C ILE A 6 4.87 -8.76 0.56
N ALA A 7 5.23 -8.30 1.75
CA ALA A 7 5.11 -6.92 2.13
C ALA A 7 6.27 -6.54 3.06
N PHE A 8 6.79 -5.33 2.90
CA PHE A 8 7.85 -4.81 3.77
C PHE A 8 7.83 -3.29 3.82
N SER A 9 8.41 -2.74 4.89
CA SER A 9 8.59 -1.30 5.06
C SER A 9 10.05 -0.89 4.98
N ARG A 10 10.27 0.40 4.72
CA ARG A 10 11.56 1.09 4.83
C ARG A 10 11.51 2.03 6.02
N GLY A 11 11.64 1.45 7.22
CA GLY A 11 11.43 2.17 8.47
C GLY A 11 10.03 2.76 8.52
N ASN A 12 9.94 4.07 8.76
CA ASN A 12 8.67 4.81 8.80
C ASN A 12 8.45 5.71 7.58
N LYS A 13 9.13 5.44 6.47
CA LYS A 13 9.11 6.31 5.28
C LYS A 13 8.40 5.74 4.07
N GLY A 14 8.32 4.41 3.95
CA GLY A 14 7.65 3.76 2.83
C GLY A 14 7.28 2.32 3.11
N PHE A 15 6.30 1.82 2.36
CA PHE A 15 5.77 0.48 2.43
C PHE A 15 5.45 -0.03 1.02
N LEU A 16 5.75 -1.31 0.78
CA LEU A 16 5.49 -2.00 -0.48
C LEU A 16 4.79 -3.32 -0.18
N ALA A 17 3.75 -3.66 -0.93
CA ALA A 17 3.23 -5.02 -1.00
C ALA A 17 3.09 -5.49 -2.44
N ILE A 18 3.38 -6.76 -2.69
CA ILE A 18 3.35 -7.41 -4.00
C ILE A 18 2.55 -8.70 -3.85
N ASN A 19 1.65 -8.94 -4.80
CA ASN A 19 0.85 -10.15 -4.87
C ASN A 19 1.11 -10.89 -6.18
N ASN A 20 1.82 -12.01 -6.14
CA ASN A 20 2.02 -12.89 -7.29
C ASN A 20 1.30 -14.24 -7.09
N GLU A 21 0.11 -14.19 -6.49
CA GLU A 21 -0.79 -15.34 -6.32
C GLU A 21 -2.03 -15.21 -7.19
N ASN A 22 -2.83 -16.27 -7.26
CA ASN A 22 -4.07 -16.33 -8.05
C ASN A 22 -5.31 -15.86 -7.26
N HIS A 23 -5.10 -15.20 -6.13
CA HIS A 23 -6.15 -14.60 -5.30
C HIS A 23 -5.63 -13.30 -4.69
N ALA A 24 -6.56 -12.44 -4.25
CA ALA A 24 -6.20 -11.15 -3.67
C ALA A 24 -5.40 -11.30 -2.36
N LEU A 25 -4.39 -10.45 -2.18
CA LEU A 25 -3.88 -10.13 -0.86
C LEU A 25 -4.91 -9.22 -0.21
N ASP A 26 -5.48 -9.63 0.92
CA ASP A 26 -6.42 -8.81 1.69
C ASP A 26 -6.13 -8.98 3.18
N GLN A 27 -5.22 -8.18 3.71
CA GLN A 27 -4.67 -8.34 5.06
C GLN A 27 -4.43 -7.02 5.76
N ASN A 28 -4.67 -6.97 7.07
CA ASN A 28 -4.29 -5.85 7.91
C ASN A 28 -2.81 -5.97 8.30
N LEU A 29 -1.96 -5.11 7.75
CA LEU A 29 -0.50 -5.21 7.88
C LEU A 29 0.07 -3.97 8.58
N ASN A 30 1.11 -4.18 9.39
CA ASN A 30 1.89 -3.07 9.94
C ASN A 30 2.74 -2.44 8.82
N THR A 31 2.45 -1.19 8.48
CA THR A 31 3.16 -0.46 7.42
C THR A 31 4.42 0.25 7.93
N GLY A 32 4.50 0.47 9.25
CA GLY A 32 5.50 1.35 9.87
C GLY A 32 5.27 2.85 9.60
N LEU A 33 4.28 3.23 8.78
CA LEU A 33 3.99 4.60 8.44
C LEU A 33 3.16 5.31 9.52
N PRO A 34 3.29 6.63 9.67
CA PRO A 34 2.37 7.42 10.49
C PRO A 34 0.93 7.37 9.95
N GLU A 35 -0.04 7.64 10.82
CA GLU A 35 -1.46 7.75 10.46
C GLU A 35 -1.69 8.74 9.30
N GLY A 36 -2.59 8.36 8.38
CA GLY A 36 -3.08 9.21 7.30
C GLY A 36 -3.41 8.43 6.04
N THR A 37 -3.81 9.16 5.01
CA THR A 37 -4.13 8.61 3.69
C THR A 37 -2.93 8.78 2.77
N TYR A 38 -2.51 7.71 2.11
CA TYR A 38 -1.38 7.70 1.20
C TYR A 38 -1.82 7.33 -0.20
N CYS A 39 -1.29 8.00 -1.21
CA CYS A 39 -1.50 7.64 -2.60
C CYS A 39 -0.60 6.48 -3.01
N ASP A 40 -1.19 5.49 -3.66
CA ASP A 40 -0.42 4.43 -4.31
C ASP A 40 0.28 4.99 -5.55
N VAL A 41 1.60 5.00 -5.53
CA VAL A 41 2.41 5.55 -6.62
C VAL A 41 2.58 4.60 -7.81
N ILE A 42 2.07 3.36 -7.69
CA ILE A 42 2.03 2.41 -8.81
C ILE A 42 0.82 2.70 -9.68
N SER A 43 -0.37 2.80 -9.09
CA SER A 43 -1.61 3.06 -9.83
C SER A 43 -1.89 4.53 -10.14
N GLY A 44 -1.11 5.47 -9.59
CA GLY A 44 -1.30 6.89 -9.83
C GLY A 44 -0.27 7.77 -9.13
N ASN A 45 -0.63 9.02 -8.90
CA ASN A 45 0.20 10.02 -8.23
C ASN A 45 -0.60 10.79 -7.18
N LYS A 46 0.12 11.46 -6.27
CA LYS A 46 -0.45 12.56 -5.47
C LYS A 46 -0.50 13.82 -6.34
N ASP A 47 -1.69 14.38 -6.49
CA ASP A 47 -1.93 15.65 -7.17
C ASP A 47 -2.64 16.61 -6.20
N GLY A 48 -1.88 17.53 -5.58
CA GLY A 48 -2.40 18.36 -4.50
C GLY A 48 -2.90 17.52 -3.31
N ASN A 49 -4.20 17.61 -3.02
CA ASN A 49 -4.87 16.90 -1.91
C ASN A 49 -5.67 15.68 -2.38
N GLN A 50 -5.37 15.13 -3.56
CA GLN A 50 -6.03 13.95 -4.10
C GLN A 50 -5.02 12.93 -4.63
N CYS A 51 -5.44 11.66 -4.62
CA CYS A 51 -4.74 10.59 -5.32
C CYS A 51 -5.40 10.40 -6.68
N THR A 52 -4.62 10.35 -7.75
CA THR A 52 -5.15 10.06 -9.09
C THR A 52 -5.39 8.55 -9.30
N GLY A 53 -4.82 7.72 -8.43
CA GLY A 53 -4.99 6.27 -8.39
C GLY A 53 -5.60 5.80 -7.07
N ARG A 54 -5.21 4.61 -6.63
CA ARG A 54 -5.67 4.04 -5.36
C ARG A 54 -5.07 4.79 -4.17
N SER A 55 -5.70 4.62 -3.01
CA SER A 55 -5.21 5.17 -1.75
C SER A 55 -5.27 4.13 -0.63
N VAL A 56 -4.42 4.32 0.38
CA VAL A 56 -4.33 3.45 1.56
C VAL A 56 -4.49 4.32 2.81
N ALA A 57 -5.43 3.95 3.67
CA ALA A 57 -5.59 4.56 4.98
C ALA A 57 -4.76 3.81 6.02
N VAL A 58 -3.78 4.49 6.61
CA VAL A 58 -2.98 3.99 7.72
C VAL A 58 -3.59 4.53 9.01
N SER A 59 -3.90 3.63 9.95
CA SER A 59 -4.44 3.98 11.28
C SER A 59 -3.35 4.52 12.23
N SER A 60 -3.76 5.09 13.36
CA SER A 60 -2.87 5.52 14.45
C SER A 60 -1.92 4.45 14.99
N SER A 61 -2.22 3.17 14.79
CA SER A 61 -1.33 2.05 15.15
C SER A 61 -0.28 1.70 14.08
N GLY A 62 -0.24 2.45 12.96
CA GLY A 62 0.62 2.18 11.81
C GLY A 62 0.15 1.02 10.92
N HIS A 63 -1.00 0.41 11.24
CA HIS A 63 -1.59 -0.67 10.44
C HIS A 63 -2.52 -0.12 9.37
N ALA A 64 -2.58 -0.81 8.24
CA ALA A 64 -3.50 -0.54 7.15
C ALA A 64 -4.05 -1.85 6.58
N GLN A 65 -5.29 -1.79 6.09
CA GLN A 65 -5.82 -2.86 5.25
C GLN A 65 -5.15 -2.77 3.88
N ILE A 66 -4.35 -3.78 3.56
CA ILE A 66 -3.66 -3.89 2.27
C ILE A 66 -4.46 -4.86 1.42
N PHE A 67 -5.12 -4.30 0.41
CA PHE A 67 -5.80 -5.03 -0.63
C PHE A 67 -5.00 -4.93 -1.93
N VAL A 68 -4.62 -6.06 -2.52
CA VAL A 68 -3.97 -6.15 -3.83
C VAL A 68 -4.61 -7.27 -4.63
N ASP A 69 -5.46 -6.91 -5.59
CA ASP A 69 -6.10 -7.88 -6.46
C ASP A 69 -5.09 -8.50 -7.42
N ASN A 70 -5.18 -9.81 -7.63
CA ASN A 70 -4.32 -10.52 -8.57
C ASN A 70 -4.64 -10.23 -10.05
N VAL A 71 -5.77 -9.56 -10.35
CA VAL A 71 -6.13 -9.18 -11.73
C VAL A 71 -5.82 -7.72 -12.06
N TRP A 72 -5.21 -6.96 -11.15
CA TRP A 72 -4.73 -5.61 -11.47
C TRP A 72 -3.63 -5.65 -12.54
N GLU A 73 -3.51 -4.58 -13.32
CA GLU A 73 -2.43 -4.41 -14.30
C GLU A 73 -1.06 -4.58 -13.62
N ASP A 74 -0.89 -3.91 -12.47
CA ASP A 74 0.21 -4.10 -11.55
C ASP A 74 -0.33 -4.64 -10.21
N PRO A 75 -0.21 -5.95 -9.92
CA PRO A 75 -0.60 -6.59 -8.65
C PRO A 75 0.32 -6.21 -7.48
N MET A 76 0.43 -4.92 -7.20
CA MET A 76 1.27 -4.37 -6.14
C MET A 76 0.75 -3.00 -5.69
N ILE A 77 1.24 -2.54 -4.54
CA ILE A 77 0.97 -1.21 -4.00
C ILE A 77 2.23 -0.65 -3.38
N ALA A 78 2.52 0.63 -3.64
CA ALA A 78 3.64 1.33 -3.03
C ALA A 78 3.18 2.68 -2.46
N ILE A 79 3.44 2.90 -1.18
CA ILE A 79 3.07 4.14 -0.47
C ILE A 79 4.28 4.67 0.31
N HIS A 80 4.41 6.00 0.39
CA HIS A 80 5.49 6.65 1.12
C HIS A 80 5.10 8.04 1.62
N VAL A 81 5.87 8.58 2.56
CA VAL A 81 5.58 9.87 3.25
C VAL A 81 5.38 11.06 2.33
N GLU A 82 6.13 11.17 1.22
CA GLU A 82 5.93 12.25 0.24
C GLU A 82 4.64 12.12 -0.61
N ALA A 83 4.00 10.94 -0.60
CA ALA A 83 2.72 10.67 -1.26
C ALA A 83 1.55 10.65 -0.26
N LYS A 84 1.77 11.10 0.98
CA LYS A 84 0.73 11.28 2.00
C LYS A 84 -0.12 12.50 1.67
N LEU A 85 -1.45 12.42 1.77
CA LEU A 85 -2.36 13.55 1.69
C LEU A 85 -2.30 14.43 2.95
#